data_AF-A0AA39M0R8-F1
#
_entry.id   AF-A0AA39M0R8-F1
#
_cell.length_a   1.000
_cell.length_b   1.000
_cell.length_c   1.000
_cell.angle_alpha   90.00
_cell.angle_beta   90.00
_cell.angle_gamma   90.00
#
_symmetry.space_group_name_H-M   'P 1'
#
loop_
_entity.id
_entity.type
_entity.pdbx_description
1 polymer ?
#
loop_
_entity_poly.entity_id
_entity_poly.type
_entity_poly.pdbx_seq_one_letter_code
_entity_poly.pdbx_strand_id
1 'polypeptide(L)'
;MLTFCPECGSMLRFDKSICEDVNRFLCPTCPFVMPITRTISSKHCPKLKDLDDVLGGPSAWENAQITDERCPRCSCDRAYFMQLQTRSADEPMTTFYRCANSACGHRWKELKWIRSRLHLDESSSAAVGGRLRRDVRSHLYLFPSSTLATLSSSLSSTVSV
;
A
#
# COMPACT_ATOMS: atom_id res chain seq x y z
N MET A 1 20.45 -13.77 1.67
CA MET A 1 20.77 -14.85 2.65
C MET A 1 21.65 -14.27 3.74
N LEU A 2 21.74 -14.92 4.91
CA LEU A 2 22.69 -14.54 5.98
C LEU A 2 23.90 -15.48 5.93
N THR A 3 25.08 -14.97 6.30
CA THR A 3 26.35 -15.72 6.33
C THR A 3 27.02 -15.50 7.69
N PHE A 4 27.57 -16.57 8.26
CA PHE A 4 28.15 -16.57 9.61
C PHE A 4 29.64 -16.93 9.57
N CYS A 5 30.40 -16.44 10.53
CA CYS A 5 31.80 -16.81 10.73
C CYS A 5 31.89 -18.25 11.28
N PRO A 6 32.73 -19.15 10.73
CA PRO A 6 32.86 -20.50 11.24
C PRO A 6 33.41 -20.53 12.69
N GLU A 7 34.40 -19.69 12.99
CA GLU A 7 35.16 -19.81 14.25
C GLU A 7 34.47 -19.19 15.48
N CYS A 8 33.44 -18.37 15.28
CA CYS A 8 32.76 -17.67 16.38
C CYS A 8 31.24 -17.51 16.21
N GLY A 9 30.63 -18.08 15.16
CA GLY A 9 29.19 -18.00 14.88
C GLY A 9 28.63 -16.60 14.57
N SER A 10 29.43 -15.54 14.70
CA SER A 10 29.02 -14.15 14.50
C SER A 10 28.59 -13.89 13.05
N MET A 11 27.53 -13.10 12.85
CA MET A 11 27.06 -12.73 11.52
C MET A 11 28.10 -11.85 10.81
N LEU A 12 28.49 -12.24 9.60
CA LEU A 12 29.46 -11.50 8.81
C LEU A 12 28.85 -10.19 8.28
N ARG A 13 29.66 -9.12 8.27
CA ARG A 13 29.30 -7.82 7.69
C ARG A 13 29.88 -7.71 6.29
N PHE A 14 29.18 -7.00 5.42
CA PHE A 14 29.67 -6.69 4.07
C PHE A 14 30.60 -5.47 4.13
N ASP A 15 31.78 -5.60 3.51
CA ASP A 15 32.79 -4.55 3.38
C ASP A 15 33.18 -4.36 1.91
N LYS A 16 33.48 -3.11 1.54
CA LYS A 16 34.05 -2.74 0.24
C LYS A 16 35.50 -2.35 0.46
N SER A 17 36.42 -3.24 0.10
CA SER A 17 37.84 -2.88 0.05
C SER A 17 38.04 -1.72 -0.94
N ILE A 18 38.82 -0.73 -0.55
CA ILE A 18 39.16 0.45 -1.37
C ILE A 18 40.50 0.22 -2.09
N CYS A 19 41.32 -0.71 -1.58
CA CYS A 19 42.68 -0.99 -2.07
C CYS A 19 42.75 -2.23 -2.97
N GLU A 20 41.68 -3.04 -2.97
CA GLU A 20 41.52 -4.26 -3.76
C GLU A 20 40.09 -4.20 -4.30
N ASP A 21 39.85 -4.29 -5.62
CA ASP A 21 38.51 -4.09 -6.22
C ASP A 21 37.54 -5.27 -6.01
N VAL A 22 37.57 -5.90 -4.83
CA VAL A 22 36.85 -7.12 -4.46
C VAL A 22 36.03 -6.86 -3.20
N ASN A 23 34.70 -7.01 -3.32
CA ASN A 23 33.80 -6.97 -2.17
C ASN A 23 34.09 -8.17 -1.25
N ARG A 24 34.03 -7.98 0.07
CA ARG A 24 34.37 -9.02 1.05
C ARG A 24 33.39 -9.04 2.23
N PHE A 25 33.34 -10.19 2.90
CA PHE A 25 32.65 -10.36 4.17
C PHE A 25 33.69 -10.36 5.30
N LEU A 26 33.44 -9.58 6.35
CA LEU A 26 34.33 -9.41 7.49
C LEU A 26 33.58 -9.75 8.79
N CYS A 27 34.22 -10.49 9.69
CA CYS A 27 33.67 -10.78 11.01
C CYS A 27 33.91 -9.59 11.97
N PRO A 28 32.89 -9.11 12.72
CA PRO A 28 33.08 -8.03 13.69
C PRO A 28 33.77 -8.48 14.99
N THR A 29 34.02 -9.77 15.18
CA THR A 29 34.43 -10.37 16.47
C THR A 29 35.82 -11.04 16.42
N CYS A 30 36.33 -11.34 15.23
CA CYS A 30 37.62 -12.02 15.02
C CYS A 30 38.18 -11.65 13.63
N PRO A 31 39.49 -11.85 13.34
CA PRO A 31 40.12 -11.41 12.08
C PRO A 31 39.73 -12.22 10.84
N PHE A 32 38.62 -12.95 10.86
CA PHE A 32 38.14 -13.75 9.74
C PHE A 32 37.55 -12.87 8.62
N VAL A 33 38.06 -13.05 7.40
CA VAL A 33 37.65 -12.34 6.18
C VAL A 33 37.41 -13.35 5.05
N MET A 34 36.35 -13.17 4.27
CA MET A 34 35.95 -14.03 3.15
C MET A 34 35.67 -13.18 1.90
N PRO A 35 36.45 -13.27 0.80
CA PRO A 35 36.21 -12.52 -0.43
C PRO A 35 34.97 -13.05 -1.20
N ILE A 36 34.21 -12.15 -1.81
CA ILE A 36 33.00 -12.49 -2.57
C ILE A 36 33.36 -12.79 -4.02
N THR A 37 33.70 -14.06 -4.30
CA THR A 37 34.16 -14.52 -5.62
C THR A 37 33.05 -14.73 -6.65
N ARG A 38 31.77 -14.67 -6.25
CA ARG A 38 30.59 -14.91 -7.11
C ARG A 38 29.46 -13.97 -6.74
N THR A 39 28.67 -13.55 -7.73
CA THR A 39 27.48 -12.71 -7.53
C THR A 39 26.38 -13.47 -6.78
N ILE A 40 26.17 -13.14 -5.51
CA ILE A 40 25.11 -13.72 -4.68
C ILE A 40 23.82 -12.90 -4.85
N SER A 41 22.77 -13.50 -5.41
CA SER A 41 21.44 -12.88 -5.49
C SER A 41 20.37 -13.87 -5.03
N SER A 42 19.62 -13.50 -3.99
CA SER A 42 18.49 -14.30 -3.49
C SER A 42 17.21 -13.47 -3.57
N LYS A 43 16.44 -13.63 -4.67
CA LYS A 43 15.12 -13.01 -4.82
C LYS A 43 14.08 -13.87 -4.10
N HIS A 44 13.49 -13.34 -3.03
CA HIS A 44 12.32 -13.94 -2.38
C HIS A 44 11.07 -13.14 -2.74
N CYS A 45 10.14 -13.77 -3.46
CA CYS A 45 8.82 -13.20 -3.73
C CYS A 45 7.87 -13.64 -2.59
N PRO A 46 7.54 -12.78 -1.62
CA PRO A 46 6.68 -13.16 -0.52
C PRO A 46 5.27 -13.48 -1.04
N LYS A 47 4.80 -14.70 -0.76
CA LYS A 47 3.38 -15.03 -0.91
C LYS A 47 2.60 -14.31 0.20
N LEU A 48 1.45 -13.75 -0.15
CA LEU A 48 0.49 -13.29 0.86
C LEU A 48 0.01 -14.50 1.67
N LYS A 49 -0.17 -14.30 2.98
CA LYS A 49 -0.74 -15.31 3.88
C LYS A 49 -2.25 -15.38 3.67
N ASP A 50 -2.80 -16.58 3.62
CA ASP A 50 -4.25 -16.78 3.51
C ASP A 50 -4.98 -16.20 4.72
N LEU A 51 -6.15 -15.59 4.47
CA LEU A 51 -6.90 -14.86 5.49
C LEU A 51 -7.36 -15.77 6.65
N ASP A 52 -7.53 -17.06 6.41
CA ASP A 52 -8.01 -18.00 7.44
C ASP A 52 -7.00 -18.21 8.57
N ASP A 53 -5.70 -18.21 8.25
CA ASP A 53 -4.63 -18.30 9.25
C ASP A 53 -4.47 -17.02 10.08
N VAL A 54 -4.97 -15.89 9.57
CA VAL A 54 -4.99 -14.59 10.25
C VAL A 54 -6.25 -14.42 11.09
N LEU A 55 -7.36 -15.03 10.67
CA LEU A 55 -8.69 -14.86 11.28
C LEU A 55 -9.13 -16.01 12.20
N GLY A 56 -8.35 -17.10 12.30
CA GLY A 56 -8.71 -18.24 13.18
C GLY A 56 -9.65 -19.26 12.53
N GLY A 57 -9.61 -19.40 11.20
CA GLY A 57 -10.32 -20.47 10.48
C GLY A 57 -11.83 -20.26 10.33
N PRO A 58 -12.64 -21.34 10.27
CA PRO A 58 -14.04 -21.26 9.89
C PRO A 58 -14.96 -20.71 10.99
N SER A 59 -14.65 -21.00 12.26
CA SER A 59 -15.50 -20.72 13.43
C SER A 59 -15.49 -19.26 13.88
N ALA A 60 -14.41 -18.53 13.60
CA ALA A 60 -14.34 -17.08 13.85
C ALA A 60 -15.46 -16.28 13.16
N TRP A 61 -16.06 -16.84 12.10
CA TRP A 61 -17.17 -16.23 11.37
C TRP A 61 -18.56 -16.56 11.92
N GLU A 62 -18.69 -17.49 12.87
CA GLU A 62 -20.01 -17.91 13.42
C GLU A 62 -20.72 -16.77 14.15
N ASN A 63 -19.95 -15.86 14.76
CA ASN A 63 -20.43 -14.67 15.45
C ASN A 63 -20.24 -13.38 14.62
N ALA A 64 -19.86 -13.48 13.34
CA ALA A 64 -19.67 -12.32 12.49
C ALA A 64 -21.00 -11.67 12.11
N GLN A 65 -21.04 -10.34 12.08
CA GLN A 65 -22.22 -9.59 11.66
C GLN A 65 -22.44 -9.73 10.15
N ILE A 66 -23.69 -9.59 9.69
CA ILE A 66 -24.06 -9.66 8.28
C ILE A 66 -24.26 -8.24 7.74
N THR A 67 -23.84 -8.01 6.49
CA THR A 67 -24.10 -6.79 5.73
C THR A 67 -24.50 -7.16 4.30
N ASP A 68 -25.32 -6.30 3.70
CA ASP A 68 -25.80 -6.46 2.34
C ASP A 68 -24.74 -5.95 1.32
N GLU A 69 -23.60 -6.65 1.28
CA GLU A 69 -22.47 -6.42 0.37
C GLU A 69 -22.34 -7.58 -0.62
N ARG A 70 -22.30 -7.27 -1.92
CA ARG A 70 -22.47 -8.27 -2.99
C ARG A 70 -21.18 -9.06 -3.27
N CYS A 71 -21.29 -10.38 -3.16
CA CYS A 71 -20.16 -11.28 -3.36
C CYS A 71 -19.68 -11.27 -4.84
N PRO A 72 -18.40 -10.95 -5.12
CA PRO A 72 -17.88 -10.86 -6.49
C PRO A 72 -17.80 -12.21 -7.21
N ARG A 73 -17.89 -13.34 -6.49
CA ARG A 73 -17.81 -14.69 -7.07
C ARG A 73 -19.17 -15.28 -7.45
N CYS A 74 -20.23 -15.00 -6.70
CA CYS A 74 -21.54 -15.64 -6.88
C CYS A 74 -22.73 -14.66 -6.94
N SER A 75 -22.50 -13.34 -6.83
CA SER A 75 -23.54 -12.31 -6.84
C SER A 75 -24.66 -12.47 -5.78
N CYS A 76 -24.43 -13.21 -4.70
CA CYS A 76 -25.31 -13.13 -3.53
C CYS A 76 -25.05 -11.80 -2.81
N ASP A 77 -26.12 -11.05 -2.52
CA ASP A 77 -26.04 -9.70 -1.96
C ASP A 77 -25.76 -9.67 -0.45
N ARG A 78 -25.58 -10.82 0.22
CA ARG A 78 -25.31 -10.92 1.67
C ARG A 78 -23.93 -11.49 1.95
N ALA A 79 -23.19 -10.82 2.84
CA ALA A 79 -21.88 -11.22 3.31
C ALA A 79 -21.77 -11.09 4.83
N TYR A 80 -21.06 -12.02 5.47
CA TYR A 80 -20.52 -11.80 6.81
C TYR A 80 -19.35 -10.81 6.71
N PHE A 81 -19.22 -9.90 7.68
CA PHE A 81 -18.09 -9.00 7.77
C PHE A 81 -17.42 -9.03 9.15
N MET A 82 -16.12 -8.76 9.16
CA MET A 82 -15.34 -8.48 10.36
C MET A 82 -14.42 -7.29 10.11
N GLN A 83 -14.23 -6.44 11.11
CA GLN A 83 -13.32 -5.31 11.04
C GLN A 83 -12.13 -5.54 11.96
N LEU A 84 -10.93 -5.49 11.39
CA LEU A 84 -9.67 -5.67 12.13
C LEU A 84 -8.75 -4.49 11.89
N GLN A 85 -8.09 -4.04 12.96
CA GLN A 85 -7.03 -3.05 12.86
C GLN A 85 -5.73 -3.75 12.42
N THR A 86 -5.32 -3.52 11.18
CA THR A 86 -4.13 -4.16 10.57
C THR A 86 -2.93 -3.21 10.49
N ARG A 87 -3.04 -2.00 11.03
CA ARG A 87 -2.07 -0.88 10.95
C ARG A 87 -2.13 -0.02 12.22
N SER A 88 -1.40 1.10 12.25
CA SER A 88 -1.45 2.10 13.32
C SER A 88 -2.88 2.60 13.59
N ALA A 89 -3.14 3.04 14.82
CA ALA A 89 -4.46 3.51 15.25
C ALA A 89 -5.00 4.70 14.41
N ASP A 90 -4.10 5.48 13.83
CA ASP A 90 -4.41 6.64 12.97
C ASP A 90 -5.01 6.25 11.61
N GLU A 91 -4.84 4.99 11.17
CA GLU A 91 -5.47 4.47 9.95
C GLU A 91 -6.83 3.81 10.23
N PRO A 92 -7.89 4.13 9.46
CA PRO A 92 -9.20 3.54 9.67
C PRO A 92 -9.21 2.05 9.30
N MET A 93 -9.72 1.23 10.22
CA MET A 93 -9.78 -0.24 10.20
C MET A 93 -10.09 -0.90 8.83
N THR A 94 -9.58 -2.11 8.64
CA THR A 94 -9.84 -2.94 7.45
C THR A 94 -11.10 -3.78 7.66
N THR A 95 -12.06 -3.65 6.75
CA THR A 95 -13.16 -4.60 6.59
C THR A 95 -12.70 -5.84 5.81
N PHE A 96 -13.03 -7.03 6.31
CA PHE A 96 -12.91 -8.32 5.63
C PHE A 96 -14.31 -8.94 5.49
N TYR A 97 -14.58 -9.55 4.34
CA TYR A 97 -15.88 -10.15 4.02
C TYR A 97 -15.75 -11.65 3.73
N ARG A 98 -16.79 -12.39 4.06
CA ARG A 98 -17.02 -13.80 3.66
C ARG A 98 -18.45 -13.91 3.13
N CYS A 99 -18.62 -14.52 1.96
CA CYS A 99 -19.96 -14.73 1.39
C CYS A 99 -20.84 -15.54 2.33
N ALA A 100 -22.10 -15.10 2.54
CA ALA A 100 -23.04 -15.81 3.41
C ALA A 100 -23.57 -17.12 2.77
N ASN A 101 -23.40 -17.30 1.46
CA ASN A 101 -23.71 -18.56 0.79
C ASN A 101 -22.65 -19.63 1.13
N SER A 102 -23.06 -20.65 1.87
CA SER A 102 -22.22 -21.77 2.34
C SER A 102 -21.55 -22.55 1.21
N ALA A 103 -22.18 -22.67 0.04
CA ALA A 103 -21.57 -23.32 -1.14
C ALA A 103 -20.53 -22.43 -1.86
N CYS A 104 -20.56 -21.11 -1.64
CA CYS A 104 -19.61 -20.18 -2.24
C CYS A 104 -18.34 -20.01 -1.39
N GLY A 105 -18.52 -19.74 -0.09
CA GLY A 105 -17.46 -19.56 0.92
C GLY A 105 -16.43 -18.45 0.66
N HIS A 106 -16.53 -17.74 -0.48
CA HIS A 106 -15.50 -16.82 -0.95
C HIS A 106 -15.26 -15.67 0.02
N ARG A 107 -14.00 -15.26 0.17
CA ARG A 107 -13.57 -14.21 1.10
C ARG A 107 -12.78 -13.14 0.36
N TRP A 108 -13.01 -11.88 0.70
CA TRP A 108 -12.33 -10.72 0.11
C TRP A 108 -12.07 -9.64 1.16
N LYS A 109 -11.03 -8.82 0.93
CA LYS A 109 -10.71 -7.64 1.74
C LYS A 109 -11.30 -6.40 1.06
N GLU A 110 -11.81 -5.45 1.84
CA GLU A 110 -12.19 -4.16 1.29
C GLU A 110 -10.94 -3.36 0.86
N LEU A 111 -10.90 -3.03 -0.43
CA LEU A 111 -9.89 -2.17 -1.02
C LEU A 111 -10.52 -0.80 -1.30
N LYS A 112 -10.36 0.12 -0.34
CA LYS A 112 -11.02 1.44 -0.33
C LYS A 112 -10.83 2.21 -1.66
N TRP A 113 -9.67 2.06 -2.31
CA TRP A 113 -9.37 2.66 -3.62
C TRP A 113 -10.24 2.17 -4.80
N ILE A 114 -10.86 0.98 -4.71
CA ILE A 114 -11.80 0.48 -5.72
C ILE A 114 -13.15 1.21 -5.56
N ARG A 115 -13.66 1.31 -4.33
CA ARG A 115 -14.96 1.95 -4.03
C ARG A 115 -14.95 3.45 -4.35
N SER A 116 -13.85 4.14 -4.07
CA SER A 116 -13.66 5.57 -4.39
C SER A 116 -13.75 5.92 -5.89
N ARG A 117 -13.60 4.94 -6.80
CA ARG A 117 -13.76 5.19 -8.25
C ARG A 117 -15.23 5.10 -8.71
N LEU A 118 -16.12 4.50 -7.92
CA LEU A 118 -17.55 4.35 -8.25
C LEU A 118 -18.41 5.47 -7.63
N HIS A 119 -18.05 5.97 -6.44
CA HIS A 119 -18.76 7.08 -5.79
C HIS A 119 -18.53 8.48 -6.41
N LEU A 120 -17.91 8.57 -7.59
CA LEU A 120 -17.90 9.82 -8.38
C LEU A 120 -19.12 9.93 -9.33
N ASP A 121 -19.77 8.82 -9.67
CA ASP A 121 -20.95 8.82 -10.55
C ASP A 121 -22.27 8.94 -9.75
N GLU A 122 -22.29 8.37 -8.55
CA GLU A 122 -23.52 8.12 -7.77
C GLU A 122 -24.13 9.38 -7.12
N SER A 123 -23.37 10.49 -7.03
CA SER A 123 -23.85 11.79 -6.54
C SER A 123 -24.76 12.55 -7.52
N SER A 124 -25.15 11.94 -8.64
CA SER A 124 -25.88 12.59 -9.74
C SER A 124 -27.36 12.19 -9.88
N SER A 125 -27.81 11.12 -9.22
CA SER A 125 -29.13 10.50 -9.51
C SER A 125 -30.28 10.93 -8.58
N ALA A 126 -30.05 11.87 -7.66
CA ALA A 126 -31.04 12.30 -6.65
C ALA A 126 -31.88 13.52 -7.09
N ALA A 127 -32.49 13.45 -8.29
CA ALA A 127 -33.38 14.51 -8.81
C ALA A 127 -34.62 13.94 -9.50
N VAL A 128 -35.80 14.15 -8.91
CA VAL A 128 -37.08 13.66 -9.44
C VAL A 128 -37.63 14.60 -10.53
N GLY A 129 -37.95 14.01 -11.69
CA GLY A 129 -39.00 14.46 -12.63
C GLY A 129 -39.13 15.96 -12.97
N GLY A 130 -38.40 16.44 -13.97
CA GLY A 130 -38.60 17.77 -14.57
C GLY A 130 -38.42 17.76 -16.10
N ARG A 131 -39.52 17.88 -16.86
CA ARG A 131 -39.52 17.77 -18.33
C ARG A 131 -39.69 19.14 -19.02
N LEU A 132 -38.60 19.76 -19.46
CA LEU A 132 -38.65 20.90 -20.40
C LEU A 132 -37.39 21.00 -21.26
N ARG A 133 -37.56 21.46 -22.51
CA ARG A 133 -36.47 21.74 -23.46
C ARG A 133 -36.13 23.23 -23.43
N ARG A 134 -34.85 23.61 -23.61
CA ARG A 134 -34.36 24.29 -24.82
C ARG A 134 -32.89 24.74 -24.76
N ASP A 135 -32.29 24.72 -25.96
CA ASP A 135 -31.28 25.63 -26.53
C ASP A 135 -30.11 26.19 -25.68
N VAL A 136 -28.92 25.71 -26.05
CA VAL A 136 -27.82 26.53 -26.62
C VAL A 136 -27.74 27.99 -26.16
N ARG A 137 -26.76 28.29 -25.30
CA ARG A 137 -25.78 29.34 -25.63
C ARG A 137 -24.42 29.13 -24.97
N SER A 138 -23.39 29.15 -25.81
CA SER A 138 -21.99 29.27 -25.42
C SER A 138 -21.71 30.63 -24.79
N HIS A 139 -20.89 30.66 -23.73
CA HIS A 139 -20.13 31.85 -23.38
C HIS A 139 -18.68 31.48 -23.04
N LEU A 140 -17.80 31.65 -24.02
CA LEU A 140 -16.37 31.83 -23.78
C LEU A 140 -16.19 33.18 -23.06
N TYR A 141 -15.33 33.20 -22.05
CA TYR A 141 -14.74 34.43 -21.53
C TYR A 141 -13.22 34.29 -21.51
N LEU A 142 -12.53 35.35 -21.95
CA LEU A 142 -11.10 35.37 -22.21
C LEU A 142 -10.32 35.90 -21.00
N PHE A 143 -8.99 35.71 -21.06
CA PHE A 143 -8.00 36.29 -20.15
C PHE A 143 -8.15 37.82 -20.01
N PRO A 144 -7.59 38.40 -18.94
CA PRO A 144 -6.32 39.10 -19.18
C PRO A 144 -5.21 38.74 -18.18
N SER A 145 -3.97 39.06 -18.56
CA SER A 145 -2.76 39.02 -17.72
C SER A 145 -2.24 40.43 -17.46
N SER A 146 -1.57 40.69 -16.32
CA SER A 146 -0.33 41.49 -16.18
C SER A 146 -0.10 42.05 -14.75
N THR A 147 1.16 42.02 -14.26
CA THR A 147 1.84 42.94 -13.29
C THR A 147 1.16 43.30 -11.94
N LEU A 148 1.80 43.48 -10.76
CA LEU A 148 3.20 43.58 -10.23
C LEU A 148 3.08 43.50 -8.65
N ALA A 149 4.04 43.68 -7.71
CA ALA A 149 5.47 44.07 -7.66
C ALA A 149 6.19 43.54 -6.38
N THR A 150 7.53 43.57 -6.44
CA THR A 150 8.61 43.77 -5.43
C THR A 150 8.29 43.88 -3.91
N LEU A 151 9.00 43.10 -3.05
CA LEU A 151 9.93 43.59 -1.99
C LEU A 151 10.52 42.47 -1.07
N SER A 152 11.56 42.83 -0.28
CA SER A 152 12.42 42.05 0.66
C SER A 152 13.60 41.28 0.02
N SER A 153 14.89 41.63 0.21
CA SER A 153 15.75 41.85 1.41
C SER A 153 16.25 40.54 2.03
N SER A 154 17.36 39.94 1.58
CA SER A 154 18.78 40.32 1.79
C SER A 154 19.43 39.72 3.05
N LEU A 155 20.49 38.92 2.90
CA LEU A 155 21.59 38.76 3.88
C LEU A 155 22.81 38.01 3.28
N SER A 156 23.94 38.13 3.97
CA SER A 156 25.32 37.69 3.70
C SER A 156 25.50 36.18 3.42
N SER A 157 26.64 35.66 2.90
CA SER A 157 28.04 35.99 3.25
C SER A 157 29.11 35.74 2.18
N THR A 158 30.30 36.25 2.48
CA THR A 158 31.54 36.28 1.69
C THR A 158 32.20 34.92 1.43
N VAL A 159 32.83 34.78 0.26
CA VAL A 159 33.86 33.77 -0.03
C VAL A 159 35.25 34.30 0.38
N SER A 160 36.16 33.42 0.76
CA SER A 160 37.58 33.72 1.02
C SER A 160 38.43 32.47 0.75
N VAL A 161 39.72 32.68 0.45
CA VAL A 161 40.67 31.73 -0.16
C VAL A 161 40.41 31.51 -1.65
#